data_AF-A0A455C4Q7-F1
#
_entry.id   AF-A0A455C4Q7-F1
#
_cell.length_a   1.000
_cell.length_b   1.000
_cell.length_c   1.000
_cell.angle_alpha   90.00
_cell.angle_beta   90.00
_cell.angle_gamma   90.00
#
_symmetry.space_group_name_H-M   'P 1'
#
loop_
_entity.id
_entity.type
_entity.pdbx_description
1 polymer ?
#
loop_
_entity_poly.entity_id
_entity_poly.type
_entity_poly.pdbx_seq_one_letter_code
_entity_poly.pdbx_strand_id
1 'polypeptide(L)'
;MVAPFQSILIKLPSPNHTDEREVVQKKTFTKWVNSHLARVSCRITDLYKDLRDGRMLIKLLEVLSGEMLPKPTKGKMRIHCLENVDKALQFLKEQRVHLENMGSHDIVDGNHRLVLGLIWTIILRFQIQDIVVQTQEGRETRSAKDALLLWCQMKTAGYPHVNVTNFTSSWKDGLAFNALIHKHRPDLIDFDKLKDSNARHNLERAFDVAERQLGIIPLLDPEDVFTENPDEKSIITYVVAFYHYFSKMKVLAVEGKRVGKVIDHAIETEKMIEKYSGLASDLLTWIEQTITVLNSRKFANSLTGVQQQLQAFSTYRTVEKPPKFQEKGNLEVLLFTIQSRMRANNQKVYTPHDGKLVSDINRAWESLEEAEYRRELALREELIRQEKLEQLARRFDRKAAMRETWLNENQRLVAQDNFGYDLAAVEAAKKKHEAIETDTAAYEERVRALEDLAQELERENYHDQKRITARKDNVLRLWNYLQELLQSRRQRLEKTLALQKLFQDMLHSIDWMDEIKAHLLSAEFGKKWRLHEITLGALVLH
;
A
#
# COMPACT_ATOMS: atom_id res chain seq x y z
N MET A 1 -85.55 -51.42 -54.97
CA MET A 1 -86.00 -50.03 -54.76
C MET A 1 -84.88 -49.27 -54.09
N VAL A 2 -84.10 -48.53 -54.88
CA VAL A 2 -82.95 -47.74 -54.42
C VAL A 2 -83.37 -46.29 -54.46
N ALA A 3 -83.49 -45.67 -53.28
CA ALA A 3 -83.78 -44.25 -53.11
C ALA A 3 -82.48 -43.41 -53.19
N PRO A 4 -82.56 -42.11 -53.52
CA PRO A 4 -81.51 -41.40 -54.23
C PRO A 4 -80.49 -40.70 -53.32
N PHE A 5 -79.28 -40.52 -53.85
CA PHE A 5 -78.23 -39.66 -53.33
C PHE A 5 -78.72 -38.22 -53.21
N GLN A 6 -78.84 -37.71 -51.98
CA GLN A 6 -78.99 -36.30 -51.69
C GLN A 6 -77.59 -35.67 -51.54
N SER A 7 -77.39 -34.59 -52.27
CA SER A 7 -76.20 -33.75 -52.37
C SER A 7 -75.65 -33.29 -51.02
N ILE A 8 -74.43 -33.72 -50.68
CA ILE A 8 -73.59 -33.02 -49.70
C ILE A 8 -73.03 -31.78 -50.39
N LEU A 9 -73.66 -30.64 -50.10
CA LEU A 9 -73.12 -29.31 -50.36
C LEU A 9 -71.84 -29.16 -49.52
N ILE A 10 -70.68 -29.42 -50.11
CA ILE A 10 -69.42 -28.89 -49.60
C ILE A 10 -69.52 -27.37 -49.78
N LYS A 11 -69.73 -26.63 -48.69
CA LYS A 11 -69.53 -25.17 -48.67
C LYS A 11 -68.08 -24.91 -49.06
N LEU A 12 -67.86 -24.55 -50.33
CA LEU A 12 -66.67 -23.81 -50.73
C LEU A 12 -66.55 -22.57 -49.81
N PRO A 13 -65.35 -22.18 -49.39
CA PRO A 13 -65.18 -20.93 -48.64
C PRO A 13 -65.80 -19.79 -49.43
N SER A 14 -66.53 -18.91 -48.75
CA SER A 14 -67.09 -17.73 -49.41
C SER A 14 -65.96 -16.88 -49.99
N PRO A 15 -66.12 -16.29 -51.20
CA PRO A 15 -65.10 -15.44 -51.82
C PRO A 15 -64.71 -14.20 -50.98
N ASN A 16 -65.48 -13.87 -49.94
CA ASN A 16 -65.24 -12.69 -49.09
C ASN A 16 -64.04 -12.87 -48.13
N HIS A 17 -63.72 -14.09 -47.69
CA HIS A 17 -62.68 -14.29 -46.67
C HIS A 17 -61.24 -14.18 -47.20
N THR A 18 -61.03 -14.43 -48.49
CA THR A 18 -59.73 -14.25 -49.15
C THR A 18 -59.38 -12.78 -49.31
N ASP A 19 -60.38 -11.94 -49.59
CA ASP A 19 -60.20 -10.50 -49.77
C ASP A 19 -59.89 -9.80 -48.44
N GLU A 20 -60.54 -10.20 -47.34
CA GLU A 20 -60.27 -9.66 -46.00
C GLU A 20 -58.82 -9.90 -45.55
N ARG A 21 -58.28 -11.12 -45.77
CA ARG A 21 -56.89 -11.44 -45.42
C ARG A 21 -55.88 -10.66 -46.27
N GLU A 22 -56.18 -10.46 -47.55
CA GLU A 22 -55.34 -9.66 -48.44
C GLU A 22 -55.25 -8.20 -47.95
N VAL A 23 -56.36 -7.62 -47.50
CA VAL A 23 -56.42 -6.26 -46.94
C VAL A 23 -55.58 -6.12 -45.67
N VAL A 24 -55.71 -7.06 -44.72
CA VAL A 24 -54.91 -7.08 -43.48
C VAL A 24 -53.42 -7.20 -43.79
N GLN A 25 -53.07 -8.09 -44.72
CA GLN A 25 -51.68 -8.31 -45.13
C GLN A 25 -51.10 -7.07 -45.82
N LYS A 26 -51.86 -6.42 -46.72
CA LYS A 26 -51.47 -5.15 -47.33
C LYS A 26 -51.16 -4.11 -46.27
N LYS A 27 -52.06 -3.94 -45.29
CA LYS A 27 -51.91 -2.95 -44.19
C LYS A 27 -50.65 -3.22 -43.37
N THR A 28 -50.46 -4.47 -42.94
CA THR A 28 -49.32 -4.92 -42.13
C THR A 28 -48.00 -4.72 -42.87
N PHE A 29 -47.93 -5.17 -44.13
CA PHE A 29 -46.73 -5.02 -44.96
C PHE A 29 -46.45 -3.55 -45.30
N THR A 30 -47.48 -2.72 -45.51
CA THR A 30 -47.30 -1.28 -45.70
C THR A 30 -46.67 -0.63 -44.46
N LYS A 31 -47.18 -0.96 -43.26
CA LYS A 31 -46.62 -0.46 -42.00
C LYS A 31 -45.18 -0.95 -41.80
N TRP A 32 -44.89 -2.21 -42.14
CA TRP A 32 -43.54 -2.78 -42.03
C TRP A 32 -42.53 -2.18 -43.02
N VAL A 33 -42.92 -1.94 -44.28
CA VAL A 33 -42.07 -1.25 -45.25
C VAL A 33 -41.76 0.16 -44.74
N ASN A 34 -42.79 0.86 -44.25
CA ASN A 34 -42.63 2.21 -43.70
C ASN A 34 -41.76 2.26 -42.44
N SER A 35 -41.79 1.24 -41.57
CA SER A 35 -40.90 1.20 -40.39
C SER A 35 -39.41 1.17 -40.78
N HIS A 36 -39.09 0.60 -41.94
CA HIS A 36 -37.73 0.57 -42.47
C HIS A 36 -37.40 1.83 -43.28
N LEU A 37 -38.29 2.24 -44.20
CA LEU A 37 -38.08 3.43 -45.03
C LEU A 37 -38.04 4.74 -44.24
N ALA A 38 -38.69 4.80 -43.07
CA ALA A 38 -38.60 5.96 -42.17
C ALA A 38 -37.14 6.29 -41.79
N ARG A 39 -36.25 5.29 -41.74
CA ARG A 39 -34.80 5.47 -41.47
C ARG A 39 -34.08 6.30 -42.54
N VAL A 40 -34.62 6.35 -43.75
CA VAL A 40 -34.12 7.14 -44.89
C VAL A 40 -35.12 8.21 -45.32
N SER A 41 -35.99 8.65 -44.39
CA SER A 41 -37.00 9.69 -44.60
C SER A 41 -37.91 9.44 -45.82
N CYS A 42 -38.18 8.17 -46.14
CA CYS A 42 -39.07 7.77 -47.22
C CYS A 42 -40.31 7.08 -46.63
N ARG A 43 -41.43 7.14 -47.37
CA ARG A 43 -42.70 6.51 -46.96
C ARG A 43 -43.51 6.14 -48.19
N ILE A 44 -44.24 5.05 -48.09
CA ILE A 44 -45.28 4.62 -49.03
C ILE A 44 -46.67 4.80 -48.42
N THR A 45 -47.63 5.14 -49.27
CA THR A 45 -49.05 5.30 -48.95
C THR A 45 -49.86 4.09 -49.39
N ASP A 46 -49.60 3.57 -50.59
CA ASP A 46 -50.23 2.37 -51.13
C ASP A 46 -49.17 1.42 -51.67
N LEU A 47 -49.05 0.25 -51.02
CA LEU A 47 -48.08 -0.79 -51.36
C LEU A 47 -48.11 -1.19 -52.84
N TYR A 48 -49.30 -1.25 -53.45
CA TYR A 48 -49.45 -1.72 -54.83
C TYR A 48 -49.12 -0.66 -55.87
N LYS A 49 -49.19 0.63 -55.50
CA LYS A 49 -48.92 1.74 -56.42
C LYS A 49 -47.50 2.24 -56.28
N ASP A 50 -47.04 2.40 -55.04
CA ASP A 50 -45.79 3.08 -54.72
C ASP A 50 -44.55 2.20 -54.92
N LEU A 51 -44.73 0.88 -55.09
CA LEU A 51 -43.64 -0.04 -55.45
C LEU A 51 -43.48 -0.24 -56.96
N ARG A 52 -44.43 0.22 -57.79
CA ARG A 52 -44.46 -0.06 -59.24
C ARG A 52 -43.27 0.55 -59.98
N ASP A 53 -42.71 1.65 -59.49
CA ASP A 53 -41.57 2.32 -60.13
C ASP A 53 -40.21 1.71 -59.77
N GLY A 54 -40.20 0.73 -58.85
CA GLY A 54 -39.03 0.02 -58.35
C GLY A 54 -38.14 0.82 -57.39
N ARG A 55 -38.37 2.12 -57.21
CA ARG A 55 -37.46 3.00 -56.45
C ARG A 55 -37.54 2.75 -54.95
N MET A 56 -38.75 2.66 -54.42
CA MET A 56 -38.97 2.38 -53.00
C MET A 56 -38.54 0.95 -52.65
N LEU A 57 -38.67 0.01 -53.59
CA LEU A 57 -38.20 -1.37 -53.44
C LEU A 57 -36.67 -1.43 -53.32
N ILE A 58 -35.94 -0.75 -54.20
CA ILE A 58 -34.47 -0.64 -54.12
C ILE A 58 -34.06 -0.06 -52.76
N LYS A 59 -34.62 1.08 -52.36
CA LYS A 59 -34.29 1.73 -51.08
C LYS A 59 -34.57 0.83 -49.87
N LEU A 60 -35.68 0.09 -49.91
CA LEU A 60 -36.02 -0.86 -48.86
C LEU A 60 -34.95 -1.95 -48.74
N LEU A 61 -34.51 -2.51 -49.87
CA LEU A 61 -33.46 -3.52 -49.90
C LEU A 61 -32.12 -2.98 -49.39
N GLU A 62 -31.74 -1.76 -49.78
CA GLU A 62 -30.54 -1.09 -49.26
C GLU A 62 -30.58 -0.94 -47.73
N VAL A 63 -31.73 -0.55 -47.17
CA VAL A 63 -31.89 -0.39 -45.71
C VAL A 63 -31.83 -1.74 -44.97
N LEU A 64 -32.31 -2.81 -45.59
CA LEU A 64 -32.36 -4.15 -44.99
C LEU A 64 -31.02 -4.87 -45.08
N SER A 65 -30.32 -4.80 -46.21
CA SER A 65 -29.02 -5.45 -46.39
C SER A 65 -27.86 -4.62 -45.84
N GLY A 66 -28.01 -3.29 -45.78
CA GLY A 66 -26.90 -2.37 -45.52
C GLY A 66 -25.97 -2.19 -46.72
N GLU A 67 -26.29 -2.77 -47.87
CA GLU A 67 -25.50 -2.69 -49.12
C GLU A 67 -26.11 -1.66 -50.07
N MET A 68 -25.27 -0.99 -50.86
CA MET A 68 -25.73 -0.05 -51.88
C MET A 68 -26.12 -0.80 -53.17
N LEU A 69 -27.33 -0.58 -53.64
CA LEU A 69 -27.83 -1.18 -54.88
C LEU A 69 -27.55 -0.25 -56.08
N PRO A 70 -27.59 -0.77 -57.33
CA PRO A 70 -27.46 0.06 -58.52
C PRO A 70 -28.47 1.20 -58.55
N LYS A 71 -28.01 2.40 -58.89
CA LYS A 71 -28.86 3.60 -58.90
C LYS A 71 -30.10 3.39 -59.79
N PRO A 72 -31.30 3.81 -59.33
CA PRO A 72 -32.51 3.67 -60.11
C PRO A 72 -32.43 4.53 -61.38
N THR A 73 -32.86 3.95 -62.49
CA THR A 73 -33.01 4.62 -63.78
C THR A 73 -34.01 5.78 -63.64
N LYS A 74 -33.61 6.91 -64.20
CA LYS A 74 -34.43 8.14 -64.20
C LYS A 74 -35.43 8.09 -65.35
N GLY A 75 -36.71 8.28 -65.03
CA GLY A 75 -37.78 8.38 -66.02
C GLY A 75 -39.07 7.76 -65.51
N LYS A 76 -40.19 8.10 -66.16
CA LYS A 76 -41.54 7.65 -65.78
C LYS A 76 -42.15 6.61 -66.74
N MET A 77 -41.50 6.37 -67.88
CA MET A 77 -41.94 5.35 -68.84
C MET A 77 -41.86 3.95 -68.24
N ARG A 78 -42.79 3.06 -68.63
CA ARG A 78 -42.88 1.67 -68.13
C ARG A 78 -41.56 0.90 -68.23
N ILE A 79 -40.76 1.14 -69.27
CA ILE A 79 -39.44 0.52 -69.43
C ILE A 79 -38.46 0.86 -68.29
N HIS A 80 -38.47 2.10 -67.80
CA HIS A 80 -37.62 2.51 -66.66
C HIS A 80 -38.09 1.87 -65.35
N CYS A 81 -39.40 1.72 -65.17
CA CYS A 81 -39.98 1.04 -64.02
C CYS A 81 -39.62 -0.45 -64.00
N LEU A 82 -39.71 -1.12 -65.17
CA LEU A 82 -39.29 -2.52 -65.34
C LEU A 82 -37.83 -2.70 -64.99
N GLU A 83 -36.95 -1.84 -65.49
CA GLU A 83 -35.51 -1.91 -65.21
C GLU A 83 -35.19 -1.71 -63.71
N ASN A 84 -35.89 -0.78 -63.04
CA ASN A 84 -35.70 -0.56 -61.60
C ASN A 84 -36.18 -1.74 -60.76
N VAL A 85 -37.33 -2.31 -61.08
CA VAL A 85 -37.82 -3.52 -60.40
C VAL A 85 -36.88 -4.68 -60.68
N ASP A 86 -36.39 -4.85 -61.91
CA ASP A 86 -35.49 -5.93 -62.28
C ASP A 86 -34.17 -5.87 -61.52
N LYS A 87 -33.58 -4.67 -61.32
CA LYS A 87 -32.42 -4.46 -60.43
C LYS A 87 -32.67 -5.00 -59.01
N ALA A 88 -33.85 -4.71 -58.44
CA ALA A 88 -34.22 -5.20 -57.12
C ALA A 88 -34.43 -6.73 -57.08
N LEU A 89 -35.08 -7.30 -58.10
CA LEU A 89 -35.30 -8.75 -58.18
C LEU A 89 -33.98 -9.51 -58.42
N GLN A 90 -33.07 -8.94 -59.20
CA GLN A 90 -31.74 -9.50 -59.41
C GLN A 90 -30.94 -9.53 -58.11
N PHE A 91 -30.93 -8.44 -57.34
CA PHE A 91 -30.31 -8.42 -56.02
C PHE A 91 -30.89 -9.51 -55.09
N LEU A 92 -32.21 -9.72 -55.11
CA LEU A 92 -32.83 -10.79 -54.32
C LEU A 92 -32.37 -12.18 -54.77
N LYS A 93 -32.24 -12.43 -56.09
CA LYS A 93 -31.69 -13.70 -56.62
C LYS A 93 -30.25 -13.92 -56.14
N GLU A 94 -29.43 -12.86 -56.13
CA GLU A 94 -28.04 -12.89 -55.62
C GLU A 94 -28.01 -13.23 -54.12
N GLN A 95 -28.99 -12.73 -53.35
CA GLN A 95 -29.20 -13.08 -51.94
C GLN A 95 -29.84 -14.46 -51.71
N ARG A 96 -29.83 -15.32 -52.74
CA ARG A 96 -30.36 -16.70 -52.77
C ARG A 96 -31.86 -16.80 -52.50
N VAL A 97 -32.63 -15.80 -52.91
CA VAL A 97 -34.08 -15.84 -52.83
C VAL A 97 -34.67 -16.53 -54.07
N HIS A 98 -35.49 -17.55 -53.85
CA HIS A 98 -36.19 -18.25 -54.92
C HIS A 98 -37.44 -17.46 -55.36
N LEU A 99 -37.36 -16.83 -56.53
CA LEU A 99 -38.44 -16.06 -57.16
C LEU A 99 -39.07 -16.84 -58.33
N GLU A 100 -39.60 -18.03 -58.05
CA GLU A 100 -40.28 -18.84 -59.08
C GLU A 100 -41.62 -18.18 -59.45
N ASN A 101 -41.85 -17.97 -60.75
CA ASN A 101 -43.07 -17.36 -61.32
C ASN A 101 -43.30 -15.88 -60.97
N MET A 102 -42.24 -15.09 -60.74
CA MET A 102 -42.34 -13.63 -60.53
C MET A 102 -41.41 -12.86 -61.45
N GLY A 103 -41.99 -12.00 -62.31
CA GLY A 103 -41.26 -11.08 -63.18
C GLY A 103 -41.38 -9.63 -62.74
N SER A 104 -40.50 -8.78 -63.29
CA SER A 104 -40.57 -7.33 -63.05
C SER A 104 -41.89 -6.71 -63.56
N HIS A 105 -42.46 -7.27 -64.63
CA HIS A 105 -43.75 -6.84 -65.18
C HIS A 105 -44.92 -7.02 -64.21
N ASP A 106 -44.93 -8.08 -63.40
CA ASP A 106 -46.00 -8.34 -62.43
C ASP A 106 -46.11 -7.25 -61.36
N ILE A 107 -44.95 -6.73 -60.92
CA ILE A 107 -44.86 -5.67 -59.93
C ILE A 107 -45.19 -4.31 -60.57
N VAL A 108 -44.66 -4.05 -61.77
CA VAL A 108 -44.92 -2.81 -62.51
C VAL A 108 -46.38 -2.70 -62.94
N ASP A 109 -47.06 -3.80 -63.23
CA ASP A 109 -48.47 -3.81 -63.61
C ASP A 109 -49.40 -3.82 -62.38
N GLY A 110 -48.85 -4.04 -61.17
CA GLY A 110 -49.56 -3.89 -59.91
C GLY A 110 -50.36 -5.12 -59.50
N ASN A 111 -49.90 -6.34 -59.83
CA ASN A 111 -50.57 -7.57 -59.41
C ASN A 111 -50.49 -7.73 -57.88
N HIS A 112 -51.62 -7.52 -57.19
CA HIS A 112 -51.66 -7.45 -55.72
C HIS A 112 -51.08 -8.70 -55.05
N ARG A 113 -51.45 -9.89 -55.53
CA ARG A 113 -50.99 -11.17 -54.96
C ARG A 113 -49.47 -11.33 -55.09
N LEU A 114 -48.90 -10.94 -56.23
CA LEU A 114 -47.46 -11.05 -56.47
C LEU A 114 -46.67 -9.98 -55.72
N VAL A 115 -47.20 -8.77 -55.57
CA VAL A 115 -46.58 -7.72 -54.75
C VAL A 115 -46.54 -8.12 -53.27
N LEU A 116 -47.64 -8.66 -52.71
CA LEU A 116 -47.64 -9.20 -51.35
C LEU A 116 -46.70 -10.40 -51.21
N GLY A 117 -46.68 -11.29 -52.21
CA GLY A 117 -45.74 -12.40 -52.29
C GLY A 117 -44.28 -11.93 -52.21
N LEU A 118 -43.92 -10.90 -52.98
CA LEU A 118 -42.58 -10.33 -53.01
C LEU A 118 -42.16 -9.77 -51.65
N ILE A 119 -43.00 -8.93 -51.04
CA ILE A 119 -42.70 -8.33 -49.73
C ILE A 119 -42.60 -9.40 -48.65
N TRP A 120 -43.47 -10.41 -48.68
CA TRP A 120 -43.36 -11.56 -47.77
C TRP A 120 -42.02 -12.28 -47.92
N THR A 121 -41.59 -12.53 -49.15
CA THR A 121 -40.30 -13.20 -49.40
C THR A 121 -39.13 -12.36 -48.89
N ILE A 122 -39.20 -11.03 -49.02
CA ILE A 122 -38.19 -10.11 -48.45
C ILE A 122 -38.19 -10.19 -46.91
N ILE A 123 -39.36 -10.13 -46.26
CA ILE A 123 -39.47 -10.27 -44.80
C ILE A 123 -38.88 -11.62 -44.37
N LEU A 124 -39.26 -12.71 -45.04
CA LEU A 124 -38.78 -14.04 -44.75
C LEU A 124 -37.25 -14.10 -44.84
N ARG A 125 -36.66 -13.57 -45.91
CA ARG A 125 -35.21 -13.61 -46.13
C ARG A 125 -34.42 -12.76 -45.12
N PHE A 126 -34.82 -11.51 -44.92
CA PHE A 126 -34.00 -10.52 -44.20
C PHE A 126 -34.36 -10.37 -42.72
N GLN A 127 -35.55 -10.82 -42.29
CA GLN A 127 -35.98 -10.69 -40.90
C GLN A 127 -36.19 -12.04 -40.22
N ILE A 128 -36.51 -13.11 -40.95
CA ILE A 128 -36.88 -14.39 -40.33
C ILE A 128 -35.77 -15.42 -40.49
N GLN A 129 -35.17 -15.55 -41.67
CA GLN A 129 -34.29 -16.67 -42.00
C GLN A 129 -33.08 -16.83 -41.07
N ASP A 130 -32.55 -15.74 -40.52
CA ASP A 130 -31.39 -15.75 -39.62
C ASP A 130 -31.77 -15.96 -38.13
N ILE A 131 -33.06 -16.19 -37.84
CA ILE A 131 -33.52 -16.51 -36.49
C ILE A 131 -33.09 -17.93 -36.12
N VAL A 132 -32.14 -18.02 -35.18
CA VAL A 132 -31.66 -19.28 -34.61
C VAL A 132 -31.98 -19.34 -33.12
N VAL A 133 -32.60 -20.43 -32.70
CA VAL A 133 -33.02 -20.66 -31.31
C VAL A 133 -32.48 -22.00 -30.86
N GLN A 134 -31.56 -21.97 -29.89
CA GLN A 134 -30.94 -23.18 -29.35
C GLN A 134 -31.79 -23.76 -28.22
N THR A 135 -32.06 -25.07 -28.30
CA THR A 135 -32.68 -25.85 -27.22
C THR A 135 -31.63 -26.29 -26.21
N GLN A 136 -32.06 -26.64 -24.99
CA GLN A 136 -31.17 -27.20 -23.95
C GLN A 136 -30.50 -28.52 -24.38
N GLU A 137 -31.09 -29.25 -25.33
CA GLU A 137 -30.55 -30.48 -25.92
C GLU A 137 -29.64 -30.24 -27.15
N GLY A 138 -29.34 -28.99 -27.48
CA GLY A 138 -28.46 -28.65 -28.62
C GLY A 138 -29.04 -28.97 -30.01
N ARG A 139 -30.32 -29.34 -30.11
CA ARG A 139 -30.99 -29.57 -31.40
C ARG A 139 -31.39 -28.23 -32.03
N GLU A 140 -30.95 -28.03 -33.27
CA GLU A 140 -31.39 -26.92 -34.13
C GLU A 140 -32.78 -27.20 -34.72
N THR A 141 -33.58 -26.15 -34.89
CA THR A 141 -34.89 -26.23 -35.53
C THR A 141 -34.77 -26.39 -37.04
N ARG A 142 -35.71 -27.13 -37.64
CA ARG A 142 -35.71 -27.46 -39.07
C ARG A 142 -35.92 -26.26 -40.00
N SER A 143 -36.60 -25.22 -39.53
CA SER A 143 -36.81 -23.96 -40.27
C SER A 143 -36.76 -22.75 -39.34
N ALA A 144 -36.48 -21.57 -39.88
CA ALA A 144 -36.45 -20.33 -39.11
C ALA A 144 -37.85 -19.91 -38.57
N LYS A 145 -38.92 -20.32 -39.26
CA LYS A 145 -40.30 -20.19 -38.75
C LYS A 145 -40.51 -21.08 -37.52
N ASP A 146 -40.02 -22.31 -37.55
CA ASP A 146 -40.08 -23.21 -36.39
C ASP A 146 -39.21 -22.69 -35.24
N ALA A 147 -38.07 -22.07 -35.54
CA ALA A 147 -37.22 -21.38 -34.57
C ALA A 147 -38.01 -20.27 -33.86
N LEU A 148 -38.69 -19.40 -34.61
CA LEU A 148 -39.50 -18.34 -34.05
C LEU A 148 -40.66 -18.89 -33.21
N LEU A 149 -41.34 -19.96 -33.68
CA LEU A 149 -42.44 -20.58 -32.94
C LEU A 149 -41.94 -21.16 -31.62
N LEU A 150 -40.82 -21.89 -31.66
CA LEU A 150 -40.17 -22.44 -30.48
C LEU A 150 -39.76 -21.33 -29.51
N TRP A 151 -39.22 -20.21 -29.99
CA TRP A 151 -38.91 -19.06 -29.13
C TRP A 151 -40.17 -18.54 -28.45
N CYS A 152 -41.28 -18.38 -29.17
CA CYS A 152 -42.54 -17.95 -28.58
C CYS A 152 -42.98 -18.90 -27.48
N GLN A 153 -43.02 -20.21 -27.77
CA GLN A 153 -43.37 -21.26 -26.81
C GLN A 153 -42.50 -21.24 -25.57
N MET A 154 -41.18 -21.13 -25.72
CA MET A 154 -40.24 -21.08 -24.60
C MET A 154 -40.45 -19.82 -23.74
N LYS A 155 -40.82 -18.70 -24.34
CA LYS A 155 -41.03 -17.43 -23.63
C LYS A 155 -42.39 -17.35 -22.95
N THR A 156 -43.42 -17.95 -23.54
CA THR A 156 -44.77 -18.01 -22.97
C THR A 156 -45.03 -19.27 -22.14
N ALA A 157 -44.07 -20.19 -22.03
CA ALA A 157 -44.19 -21.36 -21.18
C ALA A 157 -44.44 -20.97 -19.72
N GLY A 158 -45.47 -21.58 -19.12
CA GLY A 158 -45.88 -21.35 -17.73
C GLY A 158 -46.87 -20.20 -17.53
N TYR A 159 -47.26 -19.47 -18.58
CA TYR A 159 -48.35 -18.49 -18.48
C TYR A 159 -49.71 -19.17 -18.55
N PRO A 160 -50.65 -18.85 -17.63
CA PRO A 160 -51.97 -19.44 -17.62
C PRO A 160 -52.74 -19.05 -18.89
N HIS A 161 -53.47 -20.00 -19.45
CA HIS A 161 -54.30 -19.83 -20.65
C HIS A 161 -53.54 -19.41 -21.93
N VAL A 162 -52.19 -19.49 -21.95
CA VAL A 162 -51.38 -19.21 -23.14
C VAL A 162 -50.77 -20.49 -23.69
N ASN A 163 -51.22 -20.92 -24.86
CA ASN A 163 -50.65 -22.06 -25.57
C ASN A 163 -50.37 -21.72 -27.04
N VAL A 164 -49.11 -21.42 -27.36
CA VAL A 164 -48.70 -21.00 -28.70
C VAL A 164 -48.35 -22.21 -29.56
N THR A 165 -49.25 -22.61 -30.46
CA THR A 165 -49.03 -23.75 -31.38
C THR A 165 -48.95 -23.33 -32.85
N ASN A 166 -49.39 -22.12 -33.18
CA ASN A 166 -49.41 -21.57 -34.53
C ASN A 166 -49.26 -20.04 -34.51
N PHE A 167 -49.17 -19.42 -35.69
CA PHE A 167 -49.17 -17.95 -35.85
C PHE A 167 -50.54 -17.42 -36.33
N THR A 168 -51.63 -18.06 -35.92
CA THR A 168 -52.99 -17.63 -36.25
C THR A 168 -53.85 -17.57 -34.99
N SER A 169 -54.59 -18.64 -34.69
CA SER A 169 -55.54 -18.71 -33.58
C SER A 169 -54.89 -18.55 -32.20
N SER A 170 -53.63 -18.95 -32.04
CA SER A 170 -52.92 -18.88 -30.75
C SER A 170 -52.64 -17.46 -30.27
N TRP A 171 -52.80 -16.46 -31.14
CA TRP A 171 -52.52 -15.05 -30.87
C TRP A 171 -53.79 -14.19 -30.80
N LYS A 172 -54.94 -14.78 -31.11
CA LYS A 172 -56.23 -14.10 -31.29
C LYS A 172 -56.74 -13.40 -30.03
N ASP A 173 -56.49 -13.98 -28.87
CA ASP A 173 -56.93 -13.47 -27.57
C ASP A 173 -56.00 -12.37 -26.99
N GLY A 174 -54.89 -12.07 -27.67
CA GLY A 174 -53.88 -11.12 -27.25
C GLY A 174 -53.03 -11.55 -26.04
N LEU A 175 -53.30 -12.68 -25.39
CA LEU A 175 -52.57 -13.09 -24.19
C LEU A 175 -51.13 -13.47 -24.54
N ALA A 176 -50.89 -14.09 -25.70
CA ALA A 176 -49.54 -14.44 -26.16
C ALA A 176 -48.64 -13.20 -26.34
N PHE A 177 -49.15 -12.09 -26.89
CA PHE A 177 -48.39 -10.84 -27.01
C PHE A 177 -48.05 -10.24 -25.65
N ASN A 178 -49.02 -10.20 -24.73
CA ASN A 178 -48.80 -9.71 -23.37
C ASN A 178 -47.80 -10.58 -22.60
N ALA A 179 -47.88 -11.91 -22.76
CA ALA A 179 -46.95 -12.86 -22.12
C ALA A 179 -45.51 -12.67 -22.63
N LEU A 180 -45.32 -12.44 -23.93
CA LEU A 180 -43.98 -12.15 -24.49
C LEU A 180 -43.37 -10.88 -23.90
N ILE A 181 -44.16 -9.81 -23.80
CA ILE A 181 -43.71 -8.55 -23.22
C ILE A 181 -43.41 -8.74 -21.72
N HIS A 182 -44.35 -9.31 -20.95
CA HIS A 182 -44.18 -9.56 -19.53
C HIS A 182 -42.97 -10.45 -19.23
N LYS A 183 -42.69 -11.47 -20.05
CA LYS A 183 -41.53 -12.36 -19.85
C LYS A 183 -40.19 -11.61 -19.90
N HIS A 184 -40.08 -10.58 -20.73
CA HIS A 184 -38.85 -9.80 -20.89
C HIS A 184 -38.84 -8.54 -20.03
N ARG A 185 -40.02 -7.95 -19.79
CA ARG A 185 -40.24 -6.72 -19.05
C ARG A 185 -41.50 -6.88 -18.17
N PRO A 186 -41.38 -7.58 -17.03
CA PRO A 186 -42.50 -7.81 -16.11
C PRO A 186 -43.11 -6.51 -15.58
N ASP A 187 -42.29 -5.46 -15.51
CA ASP A 187 -42.65 -4.13 -15.03
C ASP A 187 -43.71 -3.41 -15.88
N LEU A 188 -43.92 -3.83 -17.14
CA LEU A 188 -44.80 -3.13 -18.08
C LEU A 188 -46.23 -3.67 -18.13
N ILE A 189 -46.45 -4.91 -17.69
CA ILE A 189 -47.74 -5.60 -17.84
C ILE A 189 -48.10 -6.31 -16.54
N ASP A 190 -49.28 -6.06 -16.03
CA ASP A 190 -49.84 -6.86 -14.94
C ASP A 190 -50.63 -8.02 -15.55
N PHE A 191 -49.96 -9.17 -15.72
CA PHE A 191 -50.52 -10.30 -16.47
C PHE A 191 -51.71 -10.96 -15.76
N ASP A 192 -51.70 -10.98 -14.43
CA ASP A 192 -52.74 -11.65 -13.62
C ASP A 192 -54.13 -11.01 -13.77
N LYS A 193 -54.18 -9.76 -14.24
CA LYS A 193 -55.43 -9.04 -14.53
C LYS A 193 -56.02 -9.35 -15.90
N LEU A 194 -55.27 -10.01 -16.79
CA LEU A 194 -55.71 -10.30 -18.15
C LEU A 194 -56.56 -11.56 -18.19
N LYS A 195 -57.61 -11.53 -19.02
CA LYS A 195 -58.52 -12.66 -19.25
C LYS A 195 -58.71 -12.88 -20.74
N ASP A 196 -58.81 -14.13 -21.16
CA ASP A 196 -59.04 -14.55 -22.55
C ASP A 196 -60.33 -13.98 -23.15
N SER A 197 -61.36 -13.76 -22.31
CA SER A 197 -62.63 -13.13 -22.69
C SER A 197 -62.48 -11.71 -23.27
N ASN A 198 -61.39 -11.01 -22.94
CA ASN A 198 -61.18 -9.59 -23.26
C ASN A 198 -60.15 -9.39 -24.38
N ALA A 199 -60.22 -10.24 -25.42
CA ALA A 199 -59.25 -10.31 -26.51
C ALA A 199 -58.84 -8.96 -27.11
N ARG A 200 -59.83 -8.12 -27.48
CA ARG A 200 -59.58 -6.80 -28.08
C ARG A 200 -58.79 -5.88 -27.16
N HIS A 201 -59.17 -5.82 -25.88
CA HIS A 201 -58.48 -5.02 -24.88
C HIS A 201 -57.04 -5.52 -24.64
N ASN A 202 -56.85 -6.84 -24.59
CA ASN A 202 -55.53 -7.43 -24.42
C ASN A 202 -54.59 -7.06 -25.60
N LEU A 203 -55.11 -7.10 -26.83
CA LEU A 203 -54.38 -6.71 -28.04
C LEU A 203 -54.04 -5.22 -28.05
N GLU A 204 -55.03 -4.35 -27.80
CA GLU A 204 -54.84 -2.89 -27.66
C GLU A 204 -53.74 -2.58 -26.65
N ARG A 205 -53.83 -3.17 -25.45
CA ARG A 205 -52.83 -3.00 -24.40
C ARG A 205 -51.43 -3.44 -24.83
N ALA A 206 -51.30 -4.63 -25.42
CA ALA A 206 -49.99 -5.14 -25.83
C ALA A 206 -49.34 -4.23 -26.89
N PHE A 207 -50.12 -3.77 -27.86
CA PHE A 207 -49.62 -2.96 -28.97
C PHE A 207 -49.26 -1.55 -28.49
N ASP A 208 -50.08 -0.94 -27.63
CA ASP A 208 -49.80 0.35 -27.02
C ASP A 208 -48.55 0.32 -26.15
N VAL A 209 -48.38 -0.72 -25.32
CA VAL A 209 -47.18 -0.90 -24.50
C VAL A 209 -45.95 -1.11 -25.39
N ALA A 210 -46.06 -1.92 -26.44
CA ALA A 210 -44.98 -2.16 -27.38
C ALA A 210 -44.55 -0.87 -28.11
N GLU A 211 -45.49 -0.03 -28.53
CA GLU A 211 -45.19 1.24 -29.19
C GLU A 211 -44.58 2.25 -28.22
N ARG A 212 -45.27 2.52 -27.10
CA ARG A 212 -44.90 3.63 -26.21
C ARG A 212 -43.68 3.34 -25.36
N GLN A 213 -43.52 2.10 -24.90
CA GLN A 213 -42.47 1.73 -23.95
C GLN A 213 -41.30 1.01 -24.62
N LEU A 214 -41.55 0.29 -25.71
CA LEU A 214 -40.51 -0.48 -26.42
C LEU A 214 -40.13 0.13 -27.78
N GLY A 215 -40.90 1.08 -28.32
CA GLY A 215 -40.66 1.66 -29.64
C GLY A 215 -40.90 0.68 -30.80
N ILE A 216 -41.62 -0.43 -30.55
CA ILE A 216 -41.98 -1.42 -31.57
C ILE A 216 -43.23 -0.91 -32.28
N ILE A 217 -43.08 -0.54 -33.55
CA ILE A 217 -44.18 0.04 -34.35
C ILE A 217 -45.34 -0.97 -34.46
N PRO A 218 -46.58 -0.59 -34.14
CA PRO A 218 -47.73 -1.48 -34.20
C PRO A 218 -48.10 -1.82 -35.64
N LEU A 219 -47.66 -3.00 -36.11
CA LEU A 219 -47.89 -3.45 -37.49
C LEU A 219 -49.31 -4.00 -37.70
N LEU A 220 -49.95 -4.47 -36.63
CA LEU A 220 -51.30 -5.02 -36.64
C LEU A 220 -52.24 -4.07 -35.91
N ASP A 221 -53.50 -4.06 -36.31
CA ASP A 221 -54.56 -3.45 -35.51
C ASP A 221 -55.33 -4.54 -34.75
N PRO A 222 -55.84 -4.26 -33.54
CA PRO A 222 -56.51 -5.26 -32.69
C PRO A 222 -57.67 -5.98 -33.38
N GLU A 223 -58.43 -5.25 -34.21
CA GLU A 223 -59.56 -5.80 -34.97
C GLU A 223 -59.12 -6.79 -36.05
N ASP A 224 -57.93 -6.61 -36.63
CA ASP A 224 -57.39 -7.48 -37.69
C ASP A 224 -56.90 -8.83 -37.11
N VAL A 225 -56.58 -8.87 -35.82
CA VAL A 225 -56.16 -10.08 -35.08
C VAL A 225 -57.34 -10.76 -34.39
N PHE A 226 -58.31 -9.99 -33.88
CA PHE A 226 -59.53 -10.53 -33.28
C PHE A 226 -60.58 -10.91 -34.34
N THR A 227 -60.20 -11.83 -35.25
CA THR A 227 -61.09 -12.34 -36.31
C THR A 227 -61.23 -13.86 -36.22
N GLU A 228 -62.14 -14.47 -36.98
CA GLU A 228 -62.29 -15.93 -37.01
C GLU A 228 -60.99 -16.62 -37.44
N ASN A 229 -60.33 -16.07 -38.46
CA ASN A 229 -59.11 -16.63 -39.03
C ASN A 229 -58.06 -15.54 -39.33
N PRO A 230 -57.23 -15.18 -38.33
CA PRO A 230 -56.17 -14.17 -38.49
C PRO A 230 -55.13 -14.58 -39.55
N ASP A 231 -54.59 -13.59 -40.26
CA ASP A 231 -53.57 -13.85 -41.29
C ASP A 231 -52.22 -14.22 -40.68
N GLU A 232 -51.73 -15.41 -41.04
CA GLU A 232 -50.51 -15.98 -40.47
C GLU A 232 -49.27 -15.12 -40.74
N LYS A 233 -49.12 -14.65 -41.98
CA LYS A 233 -47.95 -13.85 -42.40
C LYS A 233 -47.90 -12.51 -41.67
N SER A 234 -49.05 -11.90 -41.46
CA SER A 234 -49.18 -10.64 -40.74
C SER A 234 -48.78 -10.79 -39.25
N ILE A 235 -49.26 -11.86 -38.58
CA ILE A 235 -48.86 -12.17 -37.20
C ILE A 235 -47.35 -12.46 -37.12
N ILE A 236 -46.82 -13.32 -37.99
CA ILE A 236 -45.38 -13.64 -38.00
C ILE A 236 -44.57 -12.33 -38.14
N THR A 237 -44.93 -11.47 -39.09
CA THR A 237 -44.20 -10.22 -39.35
C THR A 237 -44.10 -9.35 -38.09
N TYR A 238 -45.18 -9.27 -37.29
CA TYR A 238 -45.16 -8.48 -36.07
C TYR A 238 -44.42 -9.18 -34.92
N VAL A 239 -44.61 -10.48 -34.75
CA VAL A 239 -43.88 -11.27 -33.72
C VAL A 239 -42.37 -11.23 -33.96
N VAL A 240 -41.92 -11.19 -35.21
CA VAL A 240 -40.51 -11.02 -35.58
C VAL A 240 -39.95 -9.67 -35.10
N ALA A 241 -40.75 -8.60 -35.13
CA ALA A 241 -40.34 -7.31 -34.59
C ALA A 241 -40.07 -7.39 -33.07
N PHE A 242 -40.92 -8.10 -32.32
CA PHE A 242 -40.66 -8.39 -30.90
C PHE A 242 -39.40 -9.24 -30.68
N TYR A 243 -39.21 -10.28 -31.51
CA TYR A 243 -38.03 -11.14 -31.42
C TYR A 243 -36.75 -10.32 -31.57
N HIS A 244 -36.64 -9.52 -32.62
CA HIS A 244 -35.44 -8.70 -32.88
C HIS A 244 -35.19 -7.69 -31.77
N TYR A 245 -36.24 -7.03 -31.28
CA TYR A 245 -36.11 -6.09 -30.18
C TYR A 245 -35.55 -6.76 -28.91
N PHE A 246 -36.18 -7.86 -28.46
CA PHE A 246 -35.76 -8.53 -27.23
C PHE A 246 -34.43 -9.27 -27.38
N SER A 247 -34.12 -9.77 -28.58
CA SER A 247 -32.81 -10.36 -28.89
C SER A 247 -31.71 -9.31 -28.77
N LYS A 248 -31.89 -8.13 -29.39
CA LYS A 248 -30.96 -7.00 -29.29
C LYS A 248 -30.79 -6.53 -27.84
N MET A 249 -31.88 -6.43 -27.09
CA MET A 249 -31.85 -6.04 -25.67
C MET A 249 -31.00 -7.01 -24.83
N LYS A 250 -31.11 -8.33 -25.09
CA LYS A 250 -30.30 -9.35 -24.41
C LYS A 250 -28.80 -9.20 -24.75
N VAL A 251 -28.46 -8.95 -26.02
CA VAL A 251 -27.07 -8.73 -26.45
C VAL A 251 -26.47 -7.52 -25.73
N LEU A 252 -27.17 -6.38 -25.73
CA LEU A 252 -26.73 -5.16 -25.03
C LEU A 252 -26.53 -5.40 -23.52
N ALA A 253 -27.41 -6.17 -22.88
CA ALA A 253 -27.26 -6.51 -21.47
C ALA A 253 -26.01 -7.37 -21.20
N VAL A 254 -25.66 -8.30 -22.10
CA VAL A 254 -24.44 -9.11 -21.98
C VAL A 254 -23.19 -8.26 -22.21
N GLU A 255 -23.20 -7.38 -23.22
CA GLU A 255 -22.13 -6.42 -23.47
C GLU A 255 -21.90 -5.50 -22.27
N GLY A 256 -22.98 -4.94 -21.70
CA GLY A 256 -22.92 -4.13 -20.49
C GLY A 256 -22.32 -4.89 -19.30
N LYS A 257 -22.70 -6.16 -19.09
CA LYS A 257 -22.09 -7.01 -18.06
C LYS A 257 -20.60 -7.26 -18.29
N ARG A 258 -20.18 -7.44 -19.55
CA ARG A 258 -18.75 -7.63 -19.89
C ARG A 258 -17.95 -6.37 -19.62
N VAL A 259 -18.47 -5.20 -19.99
CA VAL A 259 -17.84 -3.91 -19.70
C VAL A 259 -17.75 -3.67 -18.19
N GLY A 260 -18.82 -3.97 -17.45
CA GLY A 260 -18.84 -3.87 -15.99
C GLY A 260 -17.71 -4.66 -15.34
N LYS A 261 -17.51 -5.93 -15.74
CA LYS A 261 -16.39 -6.75 -15.24
C LYS A 261 -15.01 -6.13 -15.49
N VAL A 262 -14.80 -5.54 -16.67
CA VAL A 262 -13.52 -4.88 -17.01
C VAL A 262 -13.29 -3.67 -16.11
N ILE A 263 -14.34 -2.88 -15.85
CA ILE A 263 -14.27 -1.73 -14.96
C ILE A 263 -13.99 -2.16 -13.51
N ASP A 264 -14.67 -3.20 -13.02
CA ASP A 264 -14.45 -3.73 -11.67
C ASP A 264 -12.98 -4.16 -11.47
N HIS A 265 -12.39 -4.85 -12.45
CA HIS A 265 -10.97 -5.22 -12.43
C HIS A 265 -10.03 -4.00 -12.44
N ALA A 266 -10.38 -2.94 -13.18
CA ALA A 266 -9.60 -1.71 -13.19
C ALA A 266 -9.65 -1.00 -11.82
N ILE A 267 -10.84 -0.90 -11.20
CA ILE A 267 -11.02 -0.30 -9.87
C ILE A 267 -10.23 -1.07 -8.81
N GLU A 268 -10.27 -2.41 -8.84
CA GLU A 268 -9.51 -3.24 -7.90
C GLU A 268 -7.99 -3.03 -8.07
N THR A 269 -7.53 -2.88 -9.32
CA THR A 269 -6.12 -2.61 -9.63
C THR A 269 -5.68 -1.25 -9.11
N GLU A 270 -6.49 -0.21 -9.29
CA GLU A 270 -6.22 1.13 -8.76
C GLU A 270 -6.09 1.13 -7.23
N LYS A 271 -7.00 0.44 -6.52
CA LYS A 271 -6.92 0.29 -5.06
C LYS A 271 -5.63 -0.39 -4.61
N MET A 272 -5.13 -1.37 -5.36
CA MET A 272 -3.85 -2.01 -5.05
C MET A 272 -2.67 -1.04 -5.28
N ILE A 273 -2.73 -0.20 -6.31
CA ILE A 273 -1.73 0.85 -6.59
C ILE A 273 -1.69 1.88 -5.45
N GLU A 274 -2.84 2.38 -5.01
CA GLU A 274 -2.93 3.30 -3.86
C GLU A 274 -2.35 2.68 -2.59
N LYS A 275 -2.71 1.42 -2.31
CA LYS A 275 -2.18 0.67 -1.15
C LYS A 275 -0.66 0.53 -1.22
N TYR A 276 -0.11 0.20 -2.39
CA TYR A 276 1.35 0.13 -2.57
C TYR A 276 2.00 1.49 -2.30
N SER A 277 1.44 2.57 -2.86
CA SER A 277 1.98 3.93 -2.69
C SER A 277 1.97 4.37 -1.22
N GLY A 278 0.91 4.07 -0.47
CA GLY A 278 0.82 4.34 0.97
C GLY A 278 1.89 3.59 1.75
N LEU A 279 1.89 2.25 1.64
CA LEU A 279 2.83 1.38 2.35
C LEU A 279 4.31 1.69 2.04
N ALA A 280 4.63 2.02 0.78
CA ALA A 280 5.98 2.41 0.40
C ALA A 280 6.40 3.73 1.07
N SER A 281 5.49 4.70 1.17
CA SER A 281 5.77 5.99 1.83
C SER A 281 6.00 5.82 3.33
N ASP A 282 5.17 5.01 3.97
CA ASP A 282 5.27 4.73 5.40
C ASP A 282 6.60 4.04 5.73
N LEU A 283 6.99 3.05 4.93
CA LEU A 283 8.27 2.34 5.11
C LEU A 283 9.47 3.27 4.90
N LEU A 284 9.47 4.09 3.84
CA LEU A 284 10.55 5.03 3.56
C LEU A 284 10.68 6.09 4.68
N THR A 285 9.55 6.61 5.15
CA THR A 285 9.51 7.58 6.27
C THR A 285 10.06 6.96 7.55
N TRP A 286 9.68 5.71 7.84
CA TRP A 286 10.20 4.99 9.00
C TRP A 286 11.72 4.77 8.89
N ILE A 287 12.22 4.41 7.69
CA ILE A 287 13.66 4.26 7.44
C ILE A 287 14.41 5.56 7.73
N GLU A 288 13.97 6.69 7.18
CA GLU A 288 14.60 8.00 7.37
C GLU A 288 14.63 8.44 8.85
N GLN A 289 13.51 8.27 9.55
CA GLN A 289 13.41 8.57 10.98
C GLN A 289 14.35 7.68 11.81
N THR A 290 14.40 6.39 11.49
CA THR A 290 15.27 5.43 12.19
C THR A 290 16.74 5.73 11.95
N ILE A 291 17.14 6.05 10.70
CA ILE A 291 18.50 6.50 10.37
C ILE A 291 18.88 7.72 11.21
N THR A 292 17.97 8.68 11.39
CA THR A 292 18.21 9.87 12.20
C THR A 292 18.49 9.51 13.67
N VAL A 293 17.71 8.57 14.24
CA VAL A 293 17.93 8.08 15.62
C VAL A 293 19.25 7.31 15.74
N LEU A 294 19.56 6.44 14.79
CA LEU A 294 20.79 5.64 14.76
C LEU A 294 22.05 6.51 14.61
N ASN A 295 21.97 7.61 13.86
CA ASN A 295 23.09 8.53 13.66
C ASN A 295 23.38 9.43 14.87
N SER A 296 22.51 9.45 15.89
CA SER A 296 22.78 10.17 17.13
C SER A 296 24.11 9.71 17.75
N ARG A 297 24.99 10.65 18.12
CA ARG A 297 26.25 10.39 18.84
C ARG A 297 26.19 10.77 20.32
N LYS A 298 24.97 10.86 20.87
CA LYS A 298 24.76 11.10 22.30
C LYS A 298 24.80 9.77 23.06
N PHE A 299 25.84 9.57 23.85
CA PHE A 299 26.00 8.40 24.70
C PHE A 299 25.81 8.76 26.17
N ALA A 300 25.30 7.81 26.95
CA ALA A 300 25.24 7.97 28.39
C ALA A 300 26.66 7.98 28.97
N ASN A 301 26.96 8.93 29.85
CA ASN A 301 28.26 8.97 30.52
C ASN A 301 28.24 8.05 31.75
N SER A 302 28.00 6.76 31.57
CA SER A 302 28.11 5.73 32.63
C SER A 302 28.05 4.35 32.00
N LEU A 303 28.73 3.37 32.60
CA LEU A 303 28.72 1.99 32.12
C LEU A 303 27.29 1.42 32.02
N THR A 304 26.48 1.62 33.05
CA THR A 304 25.09 1.16 33.11
C THR A 304 24.22 1.84 32.06
N GLY A 305 24.40 3.15 31.83
CA GLY A 305 23.67 3.88 30.81
C GLY A 305 23.99 3.39 29.40
N VAL A 306 25.26 3.11 29.08
CA VAL A 306 25.64 2.58 27.77
C VAL A 306 25.11 1.15 27.58
N GLN A 307 25.13 0.32 28.63
CA GLN A 307 24.51 -1.02 28.60
C GLN A 307 23.01 -0.96 28.28
N GLN A 308 22.27 -0.02 28.87
CA GLN A 308 20.86 0.22 28.55
C GLN A 308 20.66 0.65 27.09
N GLN A 309 21.52 1.54 26.58
CA GLN A 309 21.48 1.94 25.16
C GLN A 309 21.76 0.76 24.22
N LEU A 310 22.66 -0.15 24.60
CA LEU A 310 22.96 -1.36 23.84
C LEU A 310 21.80 -2.37 23.89
N GLN A 311 21.12 -2.50 25.04
CA GLN A 311 19.90 -3.30 25.16
C GLN A 311 18.78 -2.76 24.27
N ALA A 312 18.52 -1.44 24.29
CA ALA A 312 17.53 -0.81 23.43
C ALA A 312 17.86 -1.03 21.94
N PHE A 313 19.14 -0.92 21.56
CA PHE A 313 19.58 -1.24 20.20
C PHE A 313 19.36 -2.72 19.84
N SER A 314 19.56 -3.64 20.78
CA SER A 314 19.25 -5.07 20.59
C SER A 314 17.75 -5.31 20.40
N THR A 315 16.89 -4.63 21.17
CA THR A 315 15.42 -4.68 21.00
C THR A 315 15.01 -4.18 19.62
N TYR A 316 15.56 -3.05 19.17
CA TYR A 316 15.34 -2.56 17.81
C TYR A 316 15.67 -3.63 16.75
N ARG A 317 16.85 -4.27 16.85
CA ARG A 317 17.31 -5.29 15.88
C ARG A 317 16.46 -6.56 15.88
N THR A 318 15.97 -6.97 17.04
CA THR A 318 15.33 -8.28 17.23
C THR A 318 13.81 -8.24 17.19
N VAL A 319 13.20 -7.08 17.48
CA VAL A 319 11.75 -6.93 17.59
C VAL A 319 11.20 -5.94 16.57
N GLU A 320 11.80 -4.76 16.44
CA GLU A 320 11.24 -3.68 15.62
C GLU A 320 11.61 -3.78 14.13
N LYS A 321 12.87 -4.11 13.81
CA LYS A 321 13.36 -4.22 12.42
C LYS A 321 12.76 -5.41 11.64
N PRO A 322 12.62 -6.63 12.19
CA PRO A 322 12.12 -7.79 11.43
C PRO A 322 10.76 -7.61 10.75
N PRO A 323 9.70 -7.07 11.39
CA PRO A 323 8.43 -6.84 10.69
C PRO A 323 8.57 -5.83 9.55
N LYS A 324 9.46 -4.83 9.67
CA LYS A 324 9.73 -3.86 8.60
C LYS A 324 10.46 -4.48 7.40
N PHE A 325 11.32 -5.46 7.65
CA PHE A 325 11.91 -6.26 6.56
C PHE A 325 10.85 -7.10 5.84
N GLN A 326 9.88 -7.64 6.58
CA GLN A 326 8.76 -8.36 5.97
C GLN A 326 7.85 -7.42 5.15
N GLU A 327 7.57 -6.21 5.65
CA GLU A 327 6.83 -5.17 4.91
C GLU A 327 7.52 -4.84 3.57
N LYS A 328 8.86 -4.69 3.57
CA LYS A 328 9.66 -4.51 2.35
C LYS A 328 9.42 -5.64 1.34
N GLY A 329 9.49 -6.89 1.76
CA GLY A 329 9.22 -8.05 0.88
C GLY A 329 7.78 -8.08 0.37
N ASN A 330 6.81 -7.75 1.23
CA ASN A 330 5.40 -7.69 0.86
C ASN A 330 5.13 -6.61 -0.20
N LEU A 331 5.85 -5.49 -0.18
CA LEU A 331 5.78 -4.45 -1.20
C LEU A 331 6.24 -4.94 -2.58
N GLU A 332 7.34 -5.71 -2.62
CA GLU A 332 7.84 -6.31 -3.87
C GLU A 332 6.81 -7.29 -4.45
N VAL A 333 6.23 -8.15 -3.61
CA VAL A 333 5.18 -9.10 -4.01
C VAL A 333 3.92 -8.37 -4.50
N LEU A 334 3.51 -7.30 -3.80
CA LEU A 334 2.35 -6.50 -4.19
C LEU A 334 2.58 -5.83 -5.55
N LEU A 335 3.74 -5.22 -5.77
CA LEU A 335 4.08 -4.62 -7.06
C LEU A 335 4.09 -5.67 -8.18
N PHE A 336 4.70 -6.83 -7.95
CA PHE A 336 4.68 -7.93 -8.92
C PHE A 336 3.26 -8.37 -9.26
N THR A 337 2.39 -8.47 -8.24
CA THR A 337 0.99 -8.86 -8.42
C THR A 337 0.23 -7.82 -9.26
N ILE A 338 0.40 -6.53 -8.98
CA ILE A 338 -0.19 -5.43 -9.76
C ILE A 338 0.29 -5.51 -11.22
N GLN A 339 1.60 -5.59 -11.43
CA GLN A 339 2.19 -5.63 -12.77
C GLN A 339 1.75 -6.87 -13.56
N SER A 340 1.69 -8.04 -12.92
CA SER A 340 1.23 -9.29 -13.53
C SER A 340 -0.25 -9.19 -13.96
N ARG A 341 -1.12 -8.67 -13.09
CA ARG A 341 -2.54 -8.44 -13.41
C ARG A 341 -2.71 -7.47 -14.57
N MET A 342 -1.97 -6.36 -14.59
CA MET A 342 -2.05 -5.38 -15.68
C MET A 342 -1.58 -5.97 -17.01
N ARG A 343 -0.52 -6.80 -17.02
CA ARG A 343 -0.08 -7.52 -18.23
C ARG A 343 -1.14 -8.50 -18.73
N ALA A 344 -1.72 -9.30 -17.82
CA ALA A 344 -2.79 -10.23 -18.18
C ALA A 344 -4.01 -9.52 -18.80
N ASN A 345 -4.27 -8.28 -18.37
CA ASN A 345 -5.34 -7.44 -18.89
C ASN A 345 -4.93 -6.58 -20.10
N ASN A 346 -3.73 -6.76 -20.65
CA ASN A 346 -3.16 -5.94 -21.74
C ASN A 346 -3.15 -4.43 -21.45
N GLN A 347 -3.01 -4.05 -20.18
CA GLN A 347 -2.89 -2.66 -19.75
C GLN A 347 -1.42 -2.23 -19.70
N LYS A 348 -1.17 -0.93 -19.80
CA LYS A 348 0.16 -0.36 -19.56
C LYS A 348 0.59 -0.70 -18.13
N VAL A 349 1.74 -1.34 -17.99
CA VAL A 349 2.26 -1.78 -16.69
C VAL A 349 2.48 -0.56 -15.78
N TYR A 350 1.98 -0.65 -14.56
CA TYR A 350 2.22 0.36 -13.54
C TYR A 350 3.70 0.42 -13.16
N THR A 351 4.23 1.64 -13.18
CA THR A 351 5.54 1.99 -12.66
C THR A 351 5.32 2.99 -11.52
N PRO A 352 5.80 2.71 -10.29
CA PRO A 352 5.74 3.65 -9.19
C PRO A 352 6.37 5.00 -9.55
N HIS A 353 5.86 6.07 -8.91
CA HIS A 353 6.47 7.40 -9.01
C HIS A 353 7.91 7.42 -8.47
N ASP A 354 8.71 8.35 -8.97
CA ASP A 354 10.10 8.56 -8.56
C ASP A 354 10.22 8.66 -7.03
N GLY A 355 11.18 7.93 -6.46
CA GLY A 355 11.40 7.85 -5.01
C GLY A 355 10.67 6.70 -4.32
N LYS A 356 9.72 6.03 -4.99
CA LYS A 356 9.01 4.83 -4.46
C LYS A 356 9.28 3.58 -5.27
N LEU A 357 10.32 3.56 -6.10
CA LEU A 357 10.70 2.36 -6.84
C LEU A 357 11.25 1.31 -5.88
N VAL A 358 11.17 0.03 -6.25
CA VAL A 358 11.80 -1.06 -5.50
C VAL A 358 13.31 -0.80 -5.32
N SER A 359 13.97 -0.22 -6.33
CA SER A 359 15.37 0.20 -6.23
C SER A 359 15.60 1.29 -5.18
N ASP A 360 14.67 2.24 -5.05
CA ASP A 360 14.77 3.32 -4.05
C ASP A 360 14.60 2.78 -2.64
N ILE A 361 13.63 1.86 -2.44
CA ILE A 361 13.41 1.17 -1.18
C ILE A 361 14.64 0.33 -0.80
N ASN A 362 15.23 -0.38 -1.76
CA ASN A 362 16.46 -1.14 -1.54
C ASN A 362 17.62 -0.24 -1.13
N ARG A 363 17.84 0.88 -1.83
CA ARG A 363 18.87 1.87 -1.49
C ARG A 363 18.67 2.48 -0.10
N ALA A 364 17.42 2.81 0.26
CA ALA A 364 17.08 3.32 1.58
C ALA A 364 17.37 2.27 2.67
N TRP A 365 17.05 1.01 2.40
CA TRP A 365 17.34 -0.11 3.31
C TRP A 365 18.84 -0.34 3.50
N GLU A 366 19.65 -0.28 2.44
CA GLU A 366 21.11 -0.35 2.53
C GLU A 366 21.68 0.79 3.39
N SER A 367 21.14 2.00 3.23
CA SER A 367 21.52 3.16 4.04
C SER A 367 21.19 2.96 5.54
N LEU A 368 20.07 2.30 5.83
CA LEU A 368 19.69 1.92 7.20
C LEU A 368 20.68 0.91 7.79
N GLU A 369 21.08 -0.10 7.03
CA GLU A 369 22.05 -1.11 7.48
C GLU A 369 23.43 -0.50 7.74
N GLU A 370 23.86 0.45 6.91
CA GLU A 370 25.10 1.19 7.14
C GLU A 370 25.03 2.06 8.42
N ALA A 371 23.89 2.71 8.67
CA ALA A 371 23.67 3.47 9.90
C ALA A 371 23.64 2.55 11.13
N GLU A 372 23.01 1.38 11.02
CA GLU A 372 22.98 0.35 12.08
C GLU A 372 24.39 -0.12 12.44
N TYR A 373 25.20 -0.46 11.45
CA TYR A 373 26.59 -0.87 11.65
C TYR A 373 27.41 0.23 12.35
N ARG A 374 27.29 1.47 11.87
CA ARG A 374 27.96 2.64 12.47
C ARG A 374 27.49 2.95 13.89
N ARG A 375 26.25 2.62 14.25
CA ARG A 375 25.72 2.77 15.60
C ARG A 375 26.24 1.67 16.53
N GLU A 376 26.29 0.43 16.05
CA GLU A 376 26.83 -0.71 16.80
C GLU A 376 28.30 -0.50 17.17
N LEU A 377 29.13 -0.09 16.21
CA LEU A 377 30.54 0.21 16.46
C LEU A 377 30.72 1.29 17.53
N ALA A 378 30.01 2.41 17.39
CA ALA A 378 30.16 3.53 18.31
C ALA A 378 29.67 3.18 19.74
N LEU A 379 28.60 2.38 19.87
CA LEU A 379 28.15 1.88 21.18
C LEU A 379 29.18 0.94 21.82
N ARG A 380 29.83 0.07 21.04
CA ARG A 380 30.88 -0.83 21.55
C ARG A 380 32.14 -0.07 21.95
N GLU A 381 32.57 0.90 21.15
CA GLU A 381 33.72 1.76 21.48
C GLU A 381 33.48 2.54 22.77
N GLU A 382 32.29 3.14 22.92
CA GLU A 382 31.93 3.86 24.15
C GLU A 382 31.80 2.92 25.35
N LEU A 383 31.29 1.69 25.17
CA LEU A 383 31.24 0.70 26.25
C LEU A 383 32.64 0.38 26.77
N ILE A 384 33.59 0.11 25.86
CA ILE A 384 35.00 -0.15 26.21
C ILE A 384 35.61 1.07 26.91
N ARG A 385 35.29 2.29 26.45
CA ARG A 385 35.75 3.53 27.08
C ARG A 385 35.25 3.63 28.52
N GLN A 386 33.95 3.42 28.76
CA GLN A 386 33.38 3.44 30.10
C GLN A 386 33.96 2.34 31.01
N GLU A 387 34.18 1.13 30.50
CA GLU A 387 34.83 0.06 31.28
C GLU A 387 36.26 0.43 31.70
N LYS A 388 37.05 1.04 30.80
CA LYS A 388 38.39 1.53 31.12
C LYS A 388 38.36 2.61 32.20
N LEU A 389 37.40 3.53 32.14
CA LEU A 389 37.25 4.57 33.17
C LEU A 389 36.87 3.99 34.52
N GLU A 390 35.98 3.02 34.58
CA GLU A 390 35.66 2.31 35.83
C GLU A 390 36.89 1.59 36.41
N GLN A 391 37.71 0.95 35.56
CA GLN A 391 38.97 0.33 36.01
C GLN A 391 39.96 1.36 36.55
N LEU A 392 40.07 2.51 35.88
CA LEU A 392 40.93 3.61 36.30
C LEU A 392 40.47 4.22 37.64
N ALA A 393 39.17 4.44 37.80
CA ALA A 393 38.56 4.91 39.04
C ALA A 393 38.79 3.92 40.21
N ARG A 394 38.62 2.61 39.99
CA ARG A 394 38.96 1.58 40.98
C ARG A 394 40.45 1.60 41.35
N ARG A 395 41.34 1.85 40.40
CA ARG A 395 42.79 1.98 40.65
C ARG A 395 43.09 3.23 41.48
N PHE A 396 42.45 4.35 41.17
CA PHE A 396 42.53 5.58 41.95
C PHE A 396 42.08 5.33 43.39
N ASP A 397 40.92 4.71 43.61
CA ASP A 397 40.38 4.44 44.94
C ASP A 397 41.29 3.58 45.81
N ARG A 398 41.85 2.50 45.23
CA ARG A 398 42.82 1.65 45.94
C ARG A 398 44.09 2.41 46.31
N LYS A 399 44.61 3.25 45.41
CA LYS A 399 45.81 4.05 45.69
C LYS A 399 45.51 5.11 46.74
N ALA A 400 44.41 5.85 46.62
CA ALA A 400 43.99 6.88 47.57
C ALA A 400 43.89 6.32 48.99
N ALA A 401 43.18 5.20 49.17
CA ALA A 401 43.07 4.54 50.47
C ALA A 401 44.44 4.19 51.08
N MET A 402 45.38 3.68 50.27
CA MET A 402 46.74 3.38 50.74
C MET A 402 47.50 4.64 51.20
N ARG A 403 47.31 5.77 50.51
CA ARG A 403 47.97 7.05 50.86
C ARG A 403 47.33 7.63 52.11
N GLU A 404 46.01 7.61 52.22
CA GLU A 404 45.26 8.05 53.40
C GLU A 404 45.75 7.31 54.66
N THR A 405 45.87 5.98 54.62
CA THR A 405 46.40 5.19 55.74
C THR A 405 47.83 5.57 56.11
N TRP A 406 48.74 5.61 55.12
CA TRP A 406 50.14 5.94 55.37
C TRP A 406 50.32 7.37 55.92
N LEU A 407 49.57 8.33 55.38
CA LEU A 407 49.59 9.73 55.83
C LEU A 407 49.13 9.86 57.28
N ASN A 408 48.00 9.22 57.64
CA ASN A 408 47.48 9.26 59.00
C ASN A 408 48.46 8.62 60.01
N GLU A 409 49.09 7.50 59.65
CA GLU A 409 50.08 6.82 60.49
C GLU A 409 51.33 7.69 60.70
N ASN A 410 51.86 8.30 59.64
CA ASN A 410 53.05 9.14 59.71
C ASN A 410 52.78 10.46 60.45
N GLN A 411 51.63 11.09 60.23
CA GLN A 411 51.24 12.28 60.99
C GLN A 411 51.20 11.99 62.50
N ARG A 412 50.65 10.84 62.90
CA ARG A 412 50.62 10.41 64.31
C ARG A 412 52.03 10.18 64.87
N LEU A 413 52.93 9.59 64.08
CA LEU A 413 54.34 9.37 64.47
C LEU A 413 55.11 10.69 64.60
N VAL A 414 54.89 11.64 63.70
CA VAL A 414 55.59 12.93 63.68
C VAL A 414 55.08 13.86 64.79
N ALA A 415 53.81 13.78 65.16
CA ALA A 415 53.23 14.59 66.22
C ALA A 415 53.82 14.35 67.63
N GLN A 416 54.47 13.20 67.86
CA GLN A 416 55.10 12.87 69.14
C GLN A 416 56.56 13.36 69.18
N ASP A 417 56.93 14.17 70.16
CA ASP A 417 58.30 14.70 70.25
C ASP A 417 59.32 13.62 70.62
N ASN A 418 59.12 12.88 71.72
CA ASN A 418 59.97 11.74 72.13
C ASN A 418 61.50 12.01 72.01
N PHE A 419 61.95 13.23 72.35
CA PHE A 419 63.34 13.67 72.14
C PHE A 419 64.34 13.10 73.17
N GLY A 420 63.86 12.63 74.32
CA GLY A 420 64.73 12.20 75.43
C GLY A 420 65.22 13.36 76.30
N TYR A 421 65.98 13.03 77.35
CA TYR A 421 66.41 13.99 78.39
C TYR A 421 67.92 14.29 78.39
N ASP A 422 68.72 13.51 77.66
CA ASP A 422 70.16 13.69 77.53
C ASP A 422 70.57 14.03 76.08
N LEU A 423 71.78 14.53 75.90
CA LEU A 423 72.25 14.93 74.57
C LEU A 423 72.28 13.76 73.59
N ALA A 424 72.68 12.58 74.04
CA ALA A 424 72.76 11.38 73.20
C ALA A 424 71.38 10.95 72.66
N ALA A 425 70.33 10.99 73.49
CA ALA A 425 68.97 10.69 73.03
C ALA A 425 68.44 11.74 72.06
N VAL A 426 68.74 13.03 72.27
CA VAL A 426 68.31 14.11 71.36
C VAL A 426 69.03 14.03 70.01
N GLU A 427 70.32 13.69 69.99
CA GLU A 427 71.05 13.43 68.75
C GLU A 427 70.54 12.19 68.00
N ALA A 428 70.18 11.12 68.72
CA ALA A 428 69.54 9.95 68.14
C ALA A 428 68.14 10.29 67.57
N ALA A 429 67.34 11.08 68.29
CA ALA A 429 66.05 11.57 67.83
C ALA A 429 66.18 12.44 66.55
N LYS A 430 67.26 13.24 66.43
CA LYS A 430 67.59 14.00 65.22
C LYS A 430 67.86 13.09 64.03
N LYS A 431 68.75 12.10 64.17
CA LYS A 431 69.00 11.12 63.10
C LYS A 431 67.73 10.38 62.68
N LYS A 432 66.87 10.02 63.64
CA LYS A 432 65.58 9.38 63.34
C LYS A 432 64.65 10.31 62.57
N HIS A 433 64.61 11.59 62.91
CA HIS A 433 63.81 12.58 62.19
C HIS A 433 64.32 12.80 60.75
N GLU A 434 65.63 12.92 60.55
CA GLU A 434 66.25 13.04 59.21
C GLU A 434 65.94 11.82 58.33
N ALA A 435 65.91 10.61 58.91
CA ALA A 435 65.47 9.41 58.20
C ALA A 435 63.99 9.49 57.79
N ILE A 436 63.10 9.96 58.68
CA ILE A 436 61.66 10.15 58.36
C ILE A 436 61.48 11.23 57.28
N GLU A 437 62.23 12.33 57.31
CA GLU A 437 62.19 13.37 56.27
C GLU A 437 62.60 12.78 54.91
N THR A 438 63.65 11.96 54.88
CA THR A 438 64.12 11.30 53.65
C THR A 438 63.08 10.33 53.09
N ASP A 439 62.50 9.47 53.95
CA ASP A 439 61.42 8.54 53.56
C ASP A 439 60.16 9.29 53.09
N THR A 440 59.82 10.40 53.74
CA THR A 440 58.70 11.24 53.34
C THR A 440 58.97 11.89 51.99
N ALA A 441 60.15 12.46 51.76
CA ALA A 441 60.50 13.04 50.46
C ALA A 441 60.39 12.01 49.31
N ALA A 442 60.84 10.77 49.52
CA ALA A 442 60.67 9.69 48.56
C ALA A 442 59.20 9.30 48.32
N TYR A 443 58.31 9.54 49.30
CA TYR A 443 56.89 9.26 49.19
C TYR A 443 56.13 10.30 48.35
N GLU A 444 56.69 11.48 48.12
CA GLU A 444 56.03 12.56 47.35
C GLU A 444 55.61 12.10 45.94
N GLU A 445 56.47 11.33 45.26
CA GLU A 445 56.18 10.78 43.94
C GLU A 445 54.91 9.91 43.93
N ARG A 446 54.63 9.22 45.04
CA ARG A 446 53.43 8.37 45.19
C ARG A 446 52.15 9.18 45.37
N VAL A 447 52.25 10.42 45.86
CA VAL A 447 51.13 11.38 45.96
C VAL A 447 50.91 12.05 44.62
N ARG A 448 51.97 12.49 43.93
CA ARG A 448 51.89 13.02 42.55
C ARG A 448 51.26 12.01 41.59
N ALA A 449 51.67 10.74 41.64
CA ALA A 449 51.08 9.67 40.83
C ALA A 449 49.59 9.36 41.14
N LEU A 450 49.03 9.87 42.25
CA LEU A 450 47.60 9.82 42.53
C LEU A 450 46.88 11.02 41.91
N GLU A 451 47.50 12.20 41.96
CA GLU A 451 47.01 13.40 41.30
C GLU A 451 46.96 13.24 39.77
N ASP A 452 47.99 12.66 39.16
CA ASP A 452 48.01 12.36 37.72
C ASP A 452 46.84 11.46 37.30
N LEU A 453 46.48 10.47 38.13
CA LEU A 453 45.33 9.59 37.87
C LEU A 453 43.99 10.33 37.98
N ALA A 454 43.87 11.26 38.92
CA ALA A 454 42.67 12.09 39.06
C ALA A 454 42.50 13.04 37.87
N GLN A 455 43.61 13.60 37.38
CA GLN A 455 43.62 14.45 36.18
C GLN A 455 43.30 13.64 34.91
N GLU A 456 43.79 12.40 34.81
CA GLU A 456 43.43 11.50 33.70
C GLU A 456 41.92 11.22 33.67
N LEU A 457 41.32 10.90 34.83
CA LEU A 457 39.87 10.73 34.96
C LEU A 457 39.07 12.00 34.60
N GLU A 458 39.61 13.18 34.94
CA GLU A 458 39.02 14.47 34.59
C GLU A 458 39.00 14.71 33.09
N ARG A 459 40.16 14.48 32.45
CA ARG A 459 40.35 14.69 31.02
C ARG A 459 39.43 13.79 30.20
N GLU A 460 39.21 12.57 30.65
CA GLU A 460 38.32 11.61 29.99
C GLU A 460 36.83 11.77 30.40
N ASN A 461 36.50 12.82 31.15
CA ASN A 461 35.15 13.18 31.58
C ASN A 461 34.45 12.04 32.35
N TYR A 462 35.10 11.47 33.36
CA TYR A 462 34.49 10.44 34.20
C TYR A 462 33.25 10.97 34.92
N HIS A 463 32.21 10.14 35.00
CA HIS A 463 30.89 10.55 35.48
C HIS A 463 30.88 11.01 36.94
N ASP A 464 31.71 10.40 37.79
CA ASP A 464 31.83 10.72 39.21
C ASP A 464 33.10 11.53 39.53
N GLN A 465 33.45 12.45 38.63
CA GLN A 465 34.65 13.29 38.76
C GLN A 465 34.67 14.08 40.07
N LYS A 466 33.51 14.55 40.53
CA LYS A 466 33.41 15.34 41.78
C LYS A 466 33.93 14.54 42.99
N ARG A 467 33.62 13.24 43.08
CA ARG A 467 34.11 12.38 44.15
C ARG A 467 35.62 12.17 44.05
N ILE A 468 36.13 11.97 42.84
CA ILE A 468 37.56 11.79 42.57
C ILE A 468 38.33 13.04 42.99
N THR A 469 37.88 14.23 42.57
CA THR A 469 38.51 15.51 42.94
C THR A 469 38.48 15.74 44.45
N ALA A 470 37.32 15.57 45.11
CA ALA A 470 37.22 15.76 46.56
C ALA A 470 38.15 14.83 47.34
N ARG A 471 38.29 13.57 46.90
CA ARG A 471 39.18 12.60 47.54
C ARG A 471 40.65 12.91 47.28
N LYS A 472 41.00 13.36 46.08
CA LYS A 472 42.35 13.85 45.75
C LYS A 472 42.73 15.01 46.66
N ASP A 473 41.85 16.01 46.79
CA ASP A 473 42.09 17.21 47.59
C ASP A 473 42.25 16.87 49.09
N ASN A 474 41.50 15.86 49.57
CA ASN A 474 41.69 15.35 50.93
C ASN A 474 43.10 14.77 51.15
N VAL A 475 43.61 13.97 50.22
CA VAL A 475 44.97 13.41 50.29
C VAL A 475 46.03 14.52 50.24
N LEU A 476 45.86 15.51 49.36
CA LEU A 476 46.78 16.65 49.28
C LEU A 476 46.79 17.48 50.57
N ARG A 477 45.62 17.68 51.19
CA ARG A 477 45.51 18.35 52.49
C ARG A 477 46.24 17.58 53.59
N LEU A 478 46.07 16.26 53.65
CA LEU A 478 46.81 15.41 54.60
C LEU A 478 48.32 15.45 54.35
N TRP A 479 48.75 15.47 53.09
CA TRP A 479 50.15 15.61 52.72
C TRP A 479 50.75 16.93 53.19
N ASN A 480 50.10 18.05 52.91
CA ASN A 480 50.56 19.38 53.32
C ASN A 480 50.65 19.49 54.86
N TYR A 481 49.67 18.92 55.58
CA TYR A 481 49.70 18.90 57.04
C TYR A 481 50.88 18.06 57.60
N LEU A 482 51.23 16.94 56.96
CA LEU A 482 52.41 16.17 57.35
C LEU A 482 53.71 16.98 57.17
N GLN A 483 53.84 17.72 56.06
CA GLN A 483 54.99 18.58 55.81
C GLN A 483 55.13 19.68 56.88
N GLU A 484 54.03 20.31 57.26
CA GLU A 484 54.00 21.30 58.35
C GLU A 484 54.43 20.68 59.70
N LEU A 485 53.94 19.47 60.02
CA LEU A 485 54.32 18.75 61.23
C LEU A 485 55.80 18.39 61.25
N LEU A 486 56.37 17.95 60.12
CA LEU A 486 57.80 17.65 59.98
C LEU A 486 58.64 18.90 60.24
N GLN A 487 58.32 20.01 59.58
CA GLN A 487 59.01 21.27 59.75
C GLN A 487 58.92 21.78 61.21
N SER A 488 57.73 21.69 61.81
CA SER A 488 57.52 22.10 63.21
C SER A 488 58.32 21.22 64.18
N ARG A 489 58.33 19.90 63.98
CA ARG A 489 59.12 18.97 64.80
C ARG A 489 60.62 19.24 64.66
N ARG A 490 61.10 19.50 63.45
CA ARG A 490 62.50 19.87 63.19
C ARG A 490 62.92 21.07 64.01
N GLN A 491 62.14 22.15 63.95
CA GLN A 491 62.43 23.37 64.71
C GLN A 491 62.45 23.12 66.22
N ARG A 492 61.51 22.33 66.76
CA ARG A 492 61.50 21.96 68.18
C ARG A 492 62.74 21.14 68.55
N LEU A 493 63.11 20.17 67.71
CA LEU A 493 64.26 19.30 67.95
C LEU A 493 65.59 20.05 67.86
N GLU A 494 65.74 20.98 66.92
CA GLU A 494 66.92 21.85 66.83
C GLU A 494 67.08 22.75 68.07
N LYS A 495 65.98 23.31 68.58
CA LYS A 495 65.98 24.08 69.85
C LYS A 495 66.39 23.22 71.04
N THR A 496 65.83 22.02 71.17
CA THR A 496 66.17 21.09 72.25
C THR A 496 67.63 20.64 72.17
N LEU A 497 68.13 20.37 70.96
CA LEU A 497 69.54 20.02 70.74
C LEU A 497 70.48 21.16 71.14
N ALA A 498 70.15 22.40 70.76
CA ALA A 498 70.93 23.57 71.17
C ALA A 498 70.95 23.73 72.71
N LEU A 499 69.80 23.53 73.37
CA LEU A 499 69.71 23.58 74.82
C LEU A 499 70.57 22.50 75.49
N GLN A 500 70.53 21.25 75.01
CA GLN A 500 71.34 20.16 75.58
C GLN A 500 72.84 20.36 75.36
N LYS A 501 73.26 20.92 74.21
CA LYS A 501 74.65 21.31 73.97
C LYS A 501 75.10 22.38 74.95
N LEU A 502 74.28 23.41 75.18
CA LEU A 502 74.57 24.44 76.20
C LEU A 502 74.69 23.85 77.61
N PHE A 503 73.84 22.88 77.97
CA PHE A 503 73.97 22.18 79.25
C PHE A 503 75.26 21.36 79.33
N GLN A 504 75.66 20.68 78.26
CA GLN A 504 76.93 19.95 78.22
C GLN A 504 78.14 20.89 78.32
N ASP A 505 78.12 22.01 77.61
CA ASP A 505 79.16 23.04 77.67
C ASP A 505 79.25 23.64 79.09
N MET A 506 78.11 23.85 79.74
CA MET A 506 78.03 24.32 81.13
C MET A 506 78.60 23.28 82.10
N LEU A 507 78.25 22.00 81.96
CA LEU A 507 78.80 20.91 82.77
C LEU A 507 80.32 20.81 82.57
N HIS A 508 80.79 20.87 81.32
CA HIS A 508 82.21 20.88 81.01
C HIS A 508 82.93 22.11 81.61
N SER A 509 82.28 23.27 81.61
CA SER A 509 82.80 24.48 82.26
C SER A 509 82.86 24.35 83.78
N ILE A 510 81.87 23.69 84.40
CA ILE A 510 81.86 23.39 85.84
C ILE A 510 82.98 22.42 86.19
N ASP A 511 83.10 21.32 85.45
CA ASP A 511 84.17 20.34 85.64
C ASP A 511 85.55 20.99 85.48
N TRP A 512 85.73 21.84 84.47
CA TRP A 512 86.96 22.61 84.25
C TRP A 512 87.23 23.61 85.39
N MET A 513 86.21 24.30 85.90
CA MET A 513 86.36 25.17 87.07
C MET A 513 86.74 24.37 88.32
N ASP A 514 86.18 23.19 88.52
CA ASP A 514 86.51 22.30 89.63
C ASP A 514 87.92 21.71 89.48
N GLU A 515 88.37 21.38 88.28
CA GLU A 515 89.77 21.01 87.98
C GLU A 515 90.73 22.15 88.29
N ILE A 516 90.44 23.38 87.85
CA ILE A 516 91.24 24.55 88.18
C ILE A 516 91.27 24.81 89.68
N LYS A 517 90.13 24.68 90.35
CA LYS A 517 90.03 24.80 91.80
C LYS A 517 90.86 23.73 92.51
N ALA A 518 90.83 22.48 92.03
CA ALA A 518 91.66 21.39 92.52
C ALA A 518 93.16 21.66 92.27
N HIS A 519 93.53 22.19 91.10
CA HIS A 519 94.89 22.63 90.79
C HIS A 519 95.37 23.77 91.69
N LEU A 520 94.52 24.77 91.96
CA LEU A 520 94.81 25.89 92.87
C LEU A 520 94.93 25.46 94.34
N LEU A 521 94.18 24.43 94.75
CA LEU A 521 94.25 23.83 96.09
C LEU A 521 95.36 22.79 96.25
N SER A 522 95.93 22.28 95.15
CA SER A 522 97.11 21.42 95.18
C SER A 522 98.33 22.17 95.72
N ALA A 523 99.02 21.58 96.68
CA ALA A 523 100.09 22.21 97.47
C ALA A 523 101.39 22.54 96.69
N GLU A 524 101.37 22.62 95.36
CA GLU A 524 102.55 22.91 94.53
C GLU A 524 102.55 24.27 93.82
N PHE A 525 101.44 25.01 93.76
CA PHE A 525 101.42 26.31 93.05
C PHE A 525 102.02 27.48 93.86
N GLY A 526 102.14 27.36 95.19
CA GLY A 526 102.78 28.36 96.05
C GLY A 526 104.31 28.40 95.98
N LYS A 527 104.96 27.43 95.31
CA LYS A 527 106.43 27.31 95.22
C LYS A 527 107.03 27.82 93.91
N LYS A 528 106.26 27.90 92.81
CA LYS A 528 106.83 28.20 91.48
C LYS A 528 107.04 29.69 91.17
N TRP A 529 106.32 30.60 91.85
CA TRP A 529 106.49 32.05 91.69
C TRP A 529 107.40 32.70 92.74
N ARG A 530 107.64 32.06 93.90
CA ARG A 530 108.58 32.57 94.92
C ARG A 530 110.06 32.31 94.60
N LEU A 531 110.37 31.55 93.54
CA LEU A 531 111.74 31.26 93.10
C LEU A 531 112.23 32.15 91.95
N HIS A 532 111.39 32.99 91.36
CA HIS A 532 111.82 33.95 90.32
C HIS A 532 111.99 35.39 90.83
N GLU A 533 111.42 35.76 91.98
CA GLU A 533 111.57 37.11 92.56
C GLU A 533 112.64 37.23 93.65
N ILE A 534 113.20 36.11 94.15
CA ILE A 534 114.23 36.14 95.22
C ILE A 534 115.67 36.01 94.66
N THR A 535 115.87 35.63 93.40
CA THR A 535 117.22 35.51 92.80
C THR A 535 117.72 36.75 92.05
N LEU A 536 116.91 37.82 91.92
CA LEU A 536 117.30 39.02 91.15
C LEU A 536 117.38 40.31 92.00
N GLY A 537 117.27 40.22 93.33
CA GLY A 537 117.07 41.40 94.19
C GLY A 537 118.05 41.64 95.35
N ALA A 538 119.20 40.95 95.45
CA ALA A 538 120.20 41.26 96.49
C ALA A 538 121.64 40.81 96.13
N LEU A 539 122.54 41.79 95.95
CA LEU A 539 124.03 41.73 95.98
C LEU A 539 124.73 40.97 94.81
N VAL A 540 125.78 41.44 94.11
CA VAL A 540 126.70 42.60 94.16
C VAL A 540 127.09 43.07 95.56
N LEU A 541 128.03 42.36 96.20
CA LEU A 541 129.34 42.87 96.70
C LEU A 541 129.99 41.86 97.69
N HIS A 542 131.18 41.38 97.30
CA HIS A 542 132.08 40.39 97.91
C HIS A 542 131.80 38.89 97.71
#